data_AF-A0A7S0ZYN1-F1
#
_entry.id   AF-A0A7S0ZYN1-F1
#
_cell.length_a   1.000
_cell.length_b   1.000
_cell.length_c   1.000
_cell.angle_alpha   90.00
_cell.angle_beta   90.00
_cell.angle_gamma   90.00
#
_symmetry.space_group_name_H-M   'P 1'
#
loop_
_entity.id
_entity.type
_entity.pdbx_description
1 polymer ?
#
loop_
_entity_poly.entity_id
_entity_poly.type
_entity_poly.pdbx_seq_one_letter_code
_entity_poly.pdbx_strand_id
1 'polypeptide(L)'
;SLESYLQALLRLPPVIQDDTIWGFLDADLATAFVPRFLCRSGTPIVIEKCFANLERVTAKDANLFRLVNNAVLDELVVFAQTEANEAACADSPQNNGLPQTQTQSPLLQAKLHCRLRFCTVLRPLISHDSARRTLVEGGVFGALIALLCRASEDYEAAPSDDSFGEVYRSVIVAVTDCLQRLLENTQGGAMLRFCQEEDGFAALRRMAAVESVPLHSIAASLVWHSLHNPDVVSVFSGTSARGFPLLGRLLQSSDLRARILAALCVSSTVRHEGALDEVQREEALKALEGVPADLDTAEDEAIRRTAVVLADRAHGCLTANGSLRVEGTHNTAVDRDTA
;
A
#
# COMPACT_ATOMS: atom_id res chain seq x y z
N SER A 1 27.39 26.47 -4.16
CA SER A 1 26.53 26.74 -5.35
C SER A 1 25.15 27.17 -4.86
N LEU A 2 24.29 27.72 -5.74
CA LEU A 2 22.89 28.00 -5.42
C LEU A 2 22.18 26.76 -4.83
N GLU A 3 22.51 25.60 -5.37
CA GLU A 3 22.02 24.30 -4.89
C GLU A 3 22.39 24.02 -3.42
N SER A 4 23.65 24.20 -3.03
CA SER A 4 24.09 24.01 -1.63
C SER A 4 23.44 25.01 -0.68
N TYR A 5 23.15 26.22 -1.17
CA TYR A 5 22.47 27.24 -0.39
C TYR A 5 20.99 26.89 -0.15
N LEU A 6 20.28 26.43 -1.20
CA LEU A 6 18.91 25.93 -1.08
C LEU A 6 18.84 24.68 -0.18
N GLN A 7 19.82 23.76 -0.27
CA GLN A 7 19.95 22.63 0.66
C GLN A 7 20.02 23.05 2.12
N ALA A 8 20.79 24.10 2.42
CA ALA A 8 20.92 24.62 3.77
C ALA A 8 19.60 25.24 4.24
N LEU A 9 18.91 25.97 3.37
CA LEU A 9 17.62 26.59 3.66
C LEU A 9 16.52 25.54 3.96
N LEU A 10 16.43 24.47 3.16
CA LEU A 10 15.45 23.39 3.38
C LEU A 10 15.69 22.56 4.65
N ARG A 11 16.82 22.74 5.33
CA ARG A 11 17.08 22.12 6.64
C ARG A 11 16.56 22.96 7.80
N LEU A 12 16.21 24.22 7.55
CA LEU A 12 15.73 25.14 8.57
C LEU A 12 14.21 24.98 8.73
N PRO A 13 13.70 24.57 9.90
CA PRO A 13 12.26 24.51 10.15
C PRO A 13 11.52 25.81 9.81
N PRO A 14 12.05 27.02 10.11
CA PRO A 14 11.39 28.27 9.72
C PRO A 14 11.14 28.38 8.22
N VAL A 15 12.06 27.90 7.39
CA VAL A 15 11.93 27.97 5.92
C VAL A 15 10.90 26.97 5.41
N ILE A 16 10.90 25.72 5.93
CA ILE A 16 9.87 24.73 5.57
C ILE A 16 8.46 25.23 5.97
N GLN A 17 8.38 26.04 7.02
CA GLN A 17 7.14 26.51 7.60
C GLN A 17 6.67 27.87 7.08
N ASP A 18 7.50 28.60 6.33
CA ASP A 18 7.22 29.95 5.84
C ASP A 18 6.78 29.94 4.37
N ASP A 19 5.48 30.05 4.14
CA ASP A 19 4.87 30.06 2.81
C ASP A 19 5.34 31.23 1.92
N THR A 20 5.88 32.31 2.49
CA THR A 20 6.35 33.47 1.72
C THR A 20 7.67 33.19 1.00
N ILE A 21 8.58 32.41 1.60
CA ILE A 21 9.84 31.99 0.98
C ILE A 21 9.56 31.06 -0.20
N TRP A 22 8.57 30.18 -0.06
CA TRP A 22 8.15 29.29 -1.15
C TRP A 22 7.46 30.03 -2.29
N GLY A 23 6.67 31.06 -1.98
CA GLY A 23 6.14 31.99 -2.98
C GLY A 23 7.24 32.78 -3.70
N PHE A 24 8.30 33.17 -3.00
CA PHE A 24 9.46 33.88 -3.57
C PHE A 24 10.32 32.98 -4.48
N LEU A 25 10.45 31.69 -4.18
CA LEU A 25 11.25 30.74 -4.94
C LEU A 25 10.61 30.28 -6.26
N ASP A 26 9.40 30.78 -6.58
CA ASP A 26 8.54 30.34 -7.68
C ASP A 26 8.27 28.83 -7.58
N ALA A 27 7.11 28.45 -7.05
CA ALA A 27 6.81 27.09 -6.61
C ALA A 27 7.00 26.01 -7.70
N ASP A 28 7.01 26.40 -8.98
CA ASP A 28 7.30 25.56 -10.14
C ASP A 28 8.78 25.12 -10.26
N LEU A 29 9.72 25.89 -9.69
CA LEU A 29 11.15 25.55 -9.62
C LEU A 29 11.48 24.78 -8.34
N ALA A 30 10.85 25.10 -7.21
CA ALA A 30 10.99 24.36 -5.95
C ALA A 30 10.52 22.90 -6.07
N THR A 31 9.45 22.66 -6.83
CA THR A 31 8.98 21.33 -7.27
C THR A 31 9.97 20.60 -8.17
N ALA A 32 10.88 21.29 -8.88
CA ALA A 32 11.97 20.68 -9.66
C ALA A 32 13.22 20.38 -8.81
N PHE A 33 13.38 21.05 -7.66
CA PHE A 33 14.45 20.76 -6.71
C PHE A 33 14.21 19.46 -5.94
N VAL A 34 12.97 19.16 -5.54
CA VAL A 34 12.62 17.94 -4.81
C VAL A 34 12.98 16.65 -5.58
N PRO A 35 12.68 16.51 -6.89
CA PRO A 35 13.19 15.45 -7.74
C PRO A 35 14.72 15.44 -7.71
N ARG A 36 15.41 16.56 -8.00
CA ARG A 36 16.89 16.59 -7.95
C ARG A 36 17.50 16.16 -6.60
N PHE A 37 16.76 16.28 -5.50
CA PHE A 37 17.14 15.78 -4.18
C PHE A 37 16.92 14.28 -3.99
N LEU A 38 15.93 13.71 -4.67
CA LEU A 38 15.59 12.29 -4.70
C LEU A 38 16.37 11.52 -5.78
N CYS A 39 16.53 12.10 -6.98
CA CYS A 39 17.18 11.57 -8.19
C CYS A 39 18.70 11.35 -8.08
N ARG A 40 19.35 11.79 -6.99
CA ARG A 40 20.80 11.60 -6.87
C ARG A 40 21.07 10.25 -6.23
N SER A 41 21.71 9.37 -6.99
CA SER A 41 22.37 8.17 -6.48
C SER A 41 23.28 8.57 -5.33
N GLY A 42 22.88 8.18 -4.13
CA GLY A 42 23.54 8.51 -2.88
C GLY A 42 23.74 7.25 -2.05
N THR A 43 24.61 7.32 -1.05
CA THR A 43 24.66 6.25 -0.05
C THR A 43 23.34 6.20 0.72
N PRO A 44 22.94 5.05 1.30
CA PRO A 44 21.70 4.93 2.07
C PRO A 44 21.53 6.02 3.13
N ILE A 45 22.63 6.45 3.76
CA ILE A 45 22.64 7.53 4.76
C ILE A 45 22.23 8.90 4.18
N VAL A 46 22.60 9.19 2.92
CA VAL A 46 22.21 10.43 2.24
C VAL A 46 20.73 10.38 1.88
N ILE A 47 20.26 9.24 1.37
CA ILE A 47 18.87 9.00 1.03
C ILE A 47 17.98 9.10 2.27
N GLU A 48 18.40 8.53 3.40
CA GLU A 48 17.67 8.62 4.68
C GLU A 48 17.47 10.08 5.10
N LYS A 49 18.51 10.91 4.99
CA LYS A 49 18.44 12.35 5.29
C LYS A 49 17.51 13.08 4.34
N CYS A 50 17.48 12.71 3.06
CA CYS A 50 16.53 13.26 2.09
C CYS A 50 15.09 12.93 2.47
N PHE A 51 14.79 11.65 2.78
CA PHE A 51 13.47 11.25 3.25
C PHE A 51 13.07 11.89 4.57
N ALA A 52 14.01 12.08 5.50
CA ALA A 52 13.74 12.78 6.76
C ALA A 52 13.35 14.26 6.54
N ASN A 53 13.86 14.91 5.50
CA ASN A 53 13.44 16.26 5.14
C ASN A 53 12.08 16.24 4.42
N LEU A 54 11.86 15.29 3.52
CA LEU A 54 10.57 15.12 2.83
C LEU A 54 9.43 14.83 3.79
N GLU A 55 9.67 13.99 4.79
CA GLU A 55 8.71 13.67 5.83
C GLU A 55 8.22 14.94 6.55
N ARG A 56 9.13 15.88 6.84
CA ARG A 56 8.77 17.19 7.42
C ARG A 56 7.97 18.06 6.46
N VAL A 57 8.23 17.98 5.15
CA VAL A 57 7.46 18.69 4.14
C VAL A 57 6.06 18.10 4.05
N THR A 58 5.92 16.78 3.96
CA THR A 58 4.64 16.06 3.89
C THR A 58 3.80 16.14 5.17
N ALA A 59 4.41 16.46 6.32
CA ALA A 59 3.70 16.61 7.58
C ALA A 59 2.71 17.78 7.61
N LYS A 60 2.77 18.69 6.62
CA LYS A 60 1.81 19.79 6.44
C LYS A 60 1.03 19.59 5.15
N ASP A 61 -0.30 19.51 5.24
CA ASP A 61 -1.18 19.35 4.08
C ASP A 61 -1.00 20.45 3.04
N ALA A 62 -0.74 21.69 3.50
CA ALA A 62 -0.44 22.83 2.65
C ALA A 62 0.81 22.66 1.78
N ASN A 63 1.67 21.68 2.06
CA ASN A 63 2.87 21.41 1.26
C ASN A 63 2.68 20.24 0.29
N LEU A 64 1.59 19.47 0.40
CA LEU A 64 1.40 18.26 -0.42
C LEU A 64 1.28 18.58 -1.90
N PHE A 65 0.62 19.70 -2.26
CA PHE A 65 0.51 20.13 -3.66
C PHE A 65 1.88 20.33 -4.33
N ARG A 66 2.92 20.62 -3.54
CA ARG A 66 4.31 20.81 -4.00
C ARG A 66 5.05 19.49 -4.26
N LEU A 67 4.48 18.37 -3.82
CA LEU A 67 5.01 17.02 -4.00
C LEU A 67 4.17 16.22 -5.01
N VAL A 68 2.98 16.69 -5.33
CA VAL A 68 2.10 16.17 -6.39
C VAL A 68 2.60 16.67 -7.76
N ASN A 69 3.89 16.48 -8.03
CA ASN A 69 4.52 16.74 -9.32
C ASN A 69 4.97 15.40 -9.91
N ASN A 70 4.68 15.15 -11.19
CA ASN A 70 4.98 13.86 -11.82
C ASN A 70 6.46 13.47 -11.67
N ALA A 71 7.41 14.40 -11.80
CA ALA A 71 8.82 14.09 -11.62
C ALA A 71 9.16 13.63 -10.19
N VAL A 72 8.48 14.15 -9.16
CA VAL A 72 8.65 13.67 -7.77
C VAL A 72 8.07 12.26 -7.62
N LEU A 73 6.87 12.05 -8.16
CA LEU A 73 6.15 10.77 -8.03
C LEU A 73 6.85 9.65 -8.79
N ASP A 74 7.36 9.92 -10.00
CA ASP A 74 8.13 8.99 -10.81
C ASP A 74 9.42 8.58 -10.09
N GLU A 75 10.09 9.50 -9.41
CA GLU A 75 11.29 9.19 -8.62
C GLU A 75 10.99 8.37 -7.37
N LEU A 76 9.86 8.62 -6.71
CA LEU A 76 9.39 7.78 -5.60
C LEU A 76 9.09 6.35 -6.07
N VAL A 77 8.53 6.20 -7.27
CA VAL A 77 8.32 4.90 -7.92
C VAL A 77 9.66 4.22 -8.23
N VAL A 78 10.59 4.92 -8.86
CA VAL A 78 11.93 4.40 -9.17
C VAL A 78 12.67 3.98 -7.90
N PHE A 79 12.57 4.77 -6.83
CA PHE A 79 13.12 4.41 -5.53
C PHE A 79 12.54 3.08 -5.02
N ALA A 80 11.21 2.93 -5.02
CA ALA A 80 10.55 1.70 -4.57
C ALA A 80 10.97 0.48 -5.42
N GLN A 81 11.07 0.66 -6.74
CA GLN A 81 11.52 -0.39 -7.67
C GLN A 81 12.99 -0.76 -7.42
N THR A 82 13.85 0.22 -7.16
CA THR A 82 15.27 0.01 -6.86
C THR A 82 15.44 -0.73 -5.54
N GLU A 83 14.75 -0.32 -4.48
CA GLU A 83 14.76 -0.98 -3.17
C GLU A 83 14.14 -2.38 -3.22
N ALA A 84 13.19 -2.63 -4.11
CA ALA A 84 12.66 -3.96 -4.34
C ALA A 84 13.67 -4.88 -5.05
N ASN A 85 14.41 -4.35 -6.02
CA ASN A 85 15.30 -5.12 -6.92
C ASN A 85 16.76 -5.22 -6.46
N GLU A 86 17.20 -4.45 -5.46
CA GLU A 86 18.57 -4.54 -4.97
C GLU A 86 18.88 -5.99 -4.52
N ALA A 87 20.09 -6.50 -4.66
CA ALA A 87 20.38 -7.86 -4.16
C ALA A 87 20.33 -7.87 -2.62
N ALA A 88 19.88 -8.97 -2.01
CA ALA A 88 20.01 -9.17 -0.57
C ALA A 88 21.46 -8.89 -0.15
N CYS A 89 21.67 -8.22 0.97
CA CYS A 89 23.01 -8.00 1.53
C CYS A 89 23.59 -9.30 2.13
N ALA A 90 23.49 -10.41 1.38
CA ALA A 90 24.17 -11.65 1.66
C ALA A 90 25.39 -11.75 0.71
N ASP A 91 26.55 -11.86 1.31
CA ASP A 91 27.86 -11.78 0.67
C ASP A 91 28.01 -12.67 -0.57
N SER A 92 28.72 -12.15 -1.57
CA SER A 92 29.45 -13.02 -2.50
C SER A 92 30.47 -13.84 -1.70
N PRO A 93 30.64 -15.15 -1.93
CA PRO A 93 31.66 -15.93 -1.26
C PRO A 93 33.03 -15.57 -1.87
N GLN A 94 33.66 -14.51 -1.36
CA GLN A 94 35.08 -14.29 -1.58
C GLN A 94 35.88 -15.01 -0.49
N ASN A 95 36.51 -16.09 -0.94
CA ASN A 95 37.67 -16.72 -0.33
C ASN A 95 38.60 -15.72 0.38
N ASN A 96 38.97 -16.10 1.61
CA ASN A 96 40.17 -15.72 2.39
C ASN A 96 39.92 -14.87 3.65
N GLY A 97 39.60 -15.56 4.74
CA GLY A 97 40.54 -15.62 5.88
C GLY A 97 40.73 -14.38 6.77
N LEU A 98 39.76 -13.48 6.90
CA LEU A 98 39.76 -12.46 7.96
C LEU A 98 38.36 -12.36 8.61
N PRO A 99 38.27 -12.16 9.94
CA PRO A 99 36.98 -12.02 10.61
C PRO A 99 36.36 -10.66 10.23
N GLN A 100 35.43 -10.69 9.28
CA GLN A 100 34.52 -9.58 9.00
C GLN A 100 33.44 -9.55 10.08
N THR A 101 33.71 -8.83 11.15
CA THR A 101 32.69 -8.44 12.13
C THR A 101 32.74 -6.92 12.26
N GLN A 102 31.58 -6.26 12.12
CA GLN A 102 31.21 -4.91 12.63
C GLN A 102 30.92 -3.74 11.66
N THR A 103 31.05 -3.82 10.32
CA THR A 103 30.75 -2.64 9.46
C THR A 103 29.38 -2.65 8.75
N GLN A 104 28.63 -3.76 8.77
CA GLN A 104 27.37 -3.88 8.03
C GLN A 104 26.13 -3.32 8.77
N SER A 105 26.15 -3.26 10.10
CA SER A 105 25.04 -2.79 10.95
C SER A 105 24.49 -1.38 10.62
N PRO A 106 25.32 -0.32 10.48
CA PRO A 106 24.79 1.04 10.27
C PRO A 106 24.20 1.26 8.87
N LEU A 107 24.69 0.55 7.84
CA LEU A 107 24.16 0.67 6.48
C LEU A 107 22.82 -0.03 6.35
N LEU A 108 22.67 -1.22 6.94
CA LEU A 108 21.40 -1.94 6.97
C LEU A 108 20.34 -1.12 7.73
N GLN A 109 20.70 -0.57 8.89
CA GLN A 109 19.80 0.27 9.66
C GLN A 109 19.34 1.51 8.87
N ALA A 110 20.26 2.18 8.18
CA ALA A 110 19.93 3.32 7.32
C ALA A 110 18.96 2.93 6.20
N LYS A 111 19.14 1.76 5.55
CA LYS A 111 18.21 1.25 4.53
C LYS A 111 16.81 1.01 5.10
N LEU A 112 16.70 0.34 6.25
CA LEU A 112 15.41 0.08 6.88
C LEU A 112 14.70 1.39 7.27
N HIS A 113 15.43 2.37 7.78
CA HIS A 113 14.88 3.70 8.04
C HIS A 113 14.47 4.41 6.74
N CYS A 114 15.20 4.26 5.64
CA CYS A 114 14.79 4.80 4.34
C CYS A 114 13.44 4.20 3.91
N ARG A 115 13.28 2.88 3.96
CA ARG A 115 12.03 2.18 3.61
C ARG A 115 10.86 2.66 4.48
N LEU A 116 11.09 2.81 5.80
CA LEU A 116 10.07 3.29 6.72
C LEU A 116 9.66 4.73 6.40
N ARG A 117 10.62 5.65 6.26
CA ARG A 117 10.34 7.06 5.95
C ARG A 117 9.73 7.25 4.58
N PHE A 118 10.11 6.43 3.60
CA PHE A 118 9.48 6.38 2.29
C PHE A 118 7.98 6.08 2.42
N CYS A 119 7.60 5.07 3.20
CA CYS A 119 6.19 4.77 3.45
C CYS A 119 5.46 5.92 4.17
N THR A 120 6.13 6.58 5.13
CA THR A 120 5.57 7.76 5.81
C THR A 120 5.31 8.92 4.85
N VAL A 121 6.22 9.18 3.91
CA VAL A 121 6.08 10.20 2.86
C VAL A 121 4.99 9.81 1.86
N LEU A 122 4.89 8.52 1.52
CA LEU A 122 3.94 8.02 0.53
C LEU A 122 2.49 8.09 1.03
N ARG A 123 2.26 7.83 2.32
CA ARG A 123 0.93 7.81 2.93
C ARG A 123 0.06 9.05 2.66
N PRO A 124 0.51 10.30 2.89
CA PRO A 124 -0.28 11.48 2.56
C PRO A 124 -0.40 11.73 1.05
N LEU A 125 0.58 11.30 0.24
CA LEU A 125 0.51 11.39 -1.22
C LEU A 125 -0.55 10.44 -1.81
N ILE A 126 -0.69 9.22 -1.25
CA ILE A 126 -1.76 8.27 -1.62
C ILE A 126 -3.14 8.87 -1.33
N SER A 127 -3.30 9.61 -0.24
CA SER A 127 -4.57 10.27 0.08
C SER A 127 -4.96 11.35 -0.95
N HIS A 128 -4.01 11.89 -1.71
CA HIS A 128 -4.25 12.93 -2.70
C HIS A 128 -4.54 12.36 -4.09
N ASP A 129 -5.73 12.63 -4.65
CA ASP A 129 -6.25 12.00 -5.88
C ASP A 129 -5.30 12.06 -7.08
N SER A 130 -4.74 13.24 -7.38
CA SER A 130 -3.84 13.39 -8.53
C SER A 130 -2.53 12.61 -8.34
N ALA A 131 -1.94 12.65 -7.14
CA ALA A 131 -0.71 11.90 -6.87
C ALA A 131 -0.98 10.40 -6.88
N ARG A 132 -2.08 9.96 -6.26
CA ARG A 132 -2.50 8.56 -6.24
C ARG A 132 -2.61 7.99 -7.65
N ARG A 133 -3.24 8.71 -8.58
CA ARG A 133 -3.36 8.26 -9.99
C ARG A 133 -2.00 8.06 -10.62
N THR A 134 -1.12 9.06 -10.57
CA THR A 134 0.23 8.98 -11.14
C THR A 134 1.05 7.86 -10.50
N LEU A 135 0.98 7.71 -9.17
CA LEU A 135 1.68 6.65 -8.44
C LEU A 135 1.20 5.24 -8.86
N VAL A 136 -0.10 5.05 -9.03
CA VAL A 136 -0.65 3.77 -9.51
C VAL A 136 -0.26 3.52 -10.96
N GLU A 137 -0.28 4.55 -11.82
CA GLU A 137 0.13 4.44 -13.23
C GLU A 137 1.62 4.17 -13.39
N GLY A 138 2.45 4.69 -12.49
CA GLY A 138 3.88 4.37 -12.42
C GLY A 138 4.19 2.98 -11.85
N GLY A 139 3.19 2.23 -11.38
CA GLY A 139 3.41 0.88 -10.85
C GLY A 139 3.93 0.86 -9.40
N VAL A 140 3.64 1.91 -8.59
CA VAL A 140 4.03 1.92 -7.17
C VAL A 140 3.47 0.71 -6.41
N PHE A 141 2.28 0.23 -6.80
CA PHE A 141 1.62 -0.88 -6.14
C PHE A 141 2.44 -2.17 -6.26
N GLY A 142 2.88 -2.52 -7.48
CA GLY A 142 3.75 -3.67 -7.71
C GLY A 142 5.12 -3.51 -7.02
N ALA A 143 5.68 -2.31 -7.04
CA ALA A 143 6.94 -2.02 -6.34
C ALA A 143 6.83 -2.20 -4.81
N LEU A 144 5.72 -1.77 -4.20
CA LEU A 144 5.45 -1.99 -2.77
C LEU A 144 5.23 -3.47 -2.44
N ILE A 145 4.58 -4.25 -3.32
CA ILE A 145 4.45 -5.70 -3.15
C ILE A 145 5.82 -6.37 -3.15
N ALA A 146 6.68 -6.02 -4.10
CA ALA A 146 8.02 -6.57 -4.17
C ALA A 146 8.88 -6.15 -2.95
N LEU A 147 8.77 -4.89 -2.52
CA LEU A 147 9.41 -4.40 -1.29
C LEU A 147 8.91 -5.13 -0.04
N LEU A 148 7.62 -5.45 0.05
CA LEU A 148 7.04 -6.23 1.14
C LEU A 148 7.60 -7.65 1.18
N CYS A 149 7.63 -8.34 0.03
CA CYS A 149 8.18 -9.69 -0.07
C CYS A 149 9.62 -9.71 0.43
N ARG A 150 10.42 -8.77 -0.09
CA ARG A 150 11.81 -8.62 0.31
C ARG A 150 11.99 -8.29 1.79
N ALA A 151 11.21 -7.36 2.34
CA ALA A 151 11.30 -7.02 3.76
C ALA A 151 10.96 -8.23 4.66
N SER A 152 10.09 -9.13 4.20
CA SER A 152 9.79 -10.39 4.89
C SER A 152 10.93 -11.40 4.77
N GLU A 153 11.52 -11.57 3.58
CA GLU A 153 12.69 -12.43 3.35
C GLU A 153 13.89 -11.96 4.18
N ASP A 154 14.17 -10.65 4.18
CA ASP A 154 15.23 -10.02 4.97
C ASP A 154 14.98 -10.22 6.49
N TYR A 155 13.72 -10.22 6.93
CA TYR A 155 13.35 -10.46 8.33
C TYR A 155 13.60 -11.92 8.76
N GLU A 156 13.26 -12.88 7.91
CA GLU A 156 13.50 -14.31 8.18
C GLU A 156 15.00 -14.67 8.12
N ALA A 157 15.76 -13.99 7.26
CA ALA A 157 17.20 -14.18 7.14
C ALA A 157 18.02 -13.47 8.22
N ALA A 158 17.42 -12.53 8.96
CA ALA A 158 18.13 -11.75 9.96
C ALA A 158 18.59 -12.61 11.15
N PRO A 159 19.79 -12.36 11.71
CA PRO A 159 20.19 -12.98 12.97
C PRO A 159 19.18 -12.61 14.06
N SER A 160 18.97 -13.51 15.03
CA SER A 160 17.97 -13.42 16.11
C SER A 160 18.20 -12.28 17.12
N ASP A 161 18.85 -11.19 16.72
CA ASP A 161 18.99 -9.97 17.50
C ASP A 161 17.67 -9.19 17.47
N ASP A 162 17.02 -9.08 18.63
CA ASP A 162 15.70 -8.45 18.80
C ASP A 162 15.63 -7.02 18.25
N SER A 163 16.77 -6.29 18.23
CA SER A 163 16.83 -4.89 17.82
C SER A 163 16.48 -4.64 16.34
N PHE A 164 16.84 -5.55 15.43
CA PHE A 164 16.51 -5.40 14.01
C PHE A 164 15.10 -5.91 13.70
N GLY A 165 14.64 -6.93 14.43
CA GLY A 165 13.35 -7.55 14.21
C GLY A 165 12.17 -6.57 14.36
N GLU A 166 12.23 -5.65 15.31
CA GLU A 166 11.21 -4.60 15.47
C GLU A 166 11.18 -3.61 14.29
N VAL A 167 12.34 -3.27 13.74
CA VAL A 167 12.45 -2.33 12.62
C VAL A 167 11.89 -2.98 11.34
N TYR A 168 12.23 -4.25 11.07
CA TYR A 168 11.65 -5.00 9.95
C TYR A 168 10.14 -5.10 10.05
N ARG A 169 9.61 -5.45 11.24
CA ARG A 169 8.17 -5.50 11.48
C ARG A 169 7.52 -4.13 11.20
N SER A 170 8.16 -3.05 11.62
CA SER A 170 7.68 -1.68 11.37
C SER A 170 7.64 -1.35 9.88
N VAL A 171 8.64 -1.77 9.11
CA VAL A 171 8.65 -1.63 7.64
C VAL A 171 7.51 -2.44 7.00
N ILE A 172 7.36 -3.72 7.36
CA ILE A 172 6.29 -4.59 6.85
C ILE A 172 4.91 -3.97 7.11
N VAL A 173 4.67 -3.46 8.33
CA VAL A 173 3.42 -2.79 8.69
C VAL A 173 3.22 -1.52 7.87
N ALA A 174 4.24 -0.68 7.72
CA ALA A 174 4.15 0.57 6.97
C ALA A 174 3.89 0.36 5.47
N VAL A 175 4.56 -0.63 4.85
CA VAL A 175 4.32 -1.01 3.45
C VAL A 175 2.90 -1.56 3.28
N THR A 176 2.46 -2.41 4.21
CA THR A 176 1.09 -2.98 4.18
C THR A 176 0.02 -1.89 4.32
N ASP A 177 0.20 -0.89 5.20
CA ASP A 177 -0.70 0.26 5.32
C ASP A 177 -0.76 1.07 4.02
N CYS A 178 0.38 1.29 3.35
CA CYS A 178 0.40 1.96 2.04
C CYS A 178 -0.38 1.17 0.97
N LEU A 179 -0.18 -0.14 0.89
CA LEU A 179 -0.89 -1.02 -0.04
C LEU A 179 -2.40 -1.02 0.22
N GLN A 180 -2.82 -1.16 1.48
CA GLN A 180 -4.23 -1.12 1.87
C GLN A 180 -4.87 0.23 1.52
N ARG A 181 -4.21 1.34 1.84
CA ARG A 181 -4.68 2.69 1.47
C ARG A 181 -4.79 2.88 -0.03
N LEU A 182 -3.87 2.34 -0.82
CA LEU A 182 -3.97 2.39 -2.27
C LEU A 182 -5.22 1.64 -2.75
N LEU A 183 -5.48 0.44 -2.22
CA LEU A 183 -6.68 -0.33 -2.57
C LEU A 183 -7.96 0.37 -2.15
N GLU A 184 -8.03 0.90 -0.93
CA GLU A 184 -9.21 1.61 -0.42
C GLU A 184 -9.49 2.87 -1.24
N ASN A 185 -8.48 3.72 -1.47
CA ASN A 185 -8.66 4.99 -2.18
C ASN A 185 -8.77 4.85 -3.71
N THR A 186 -8.42 3.69 -4.27
CA THR A 186 -8.66 3.36 -5.70
C THR A 186 -9.85 2.45 -5.91
N GLN A 187 -10.55 2.06 -4.82
CA GLN A 187 -11.60 1.05 -4.86
C GLN A 187 -11.17 -0.19 -5.64
N GLY A 188 -9.99 -0.75 -5.30
CA GLY A 188 -9.42 -1.92 -5.96
C GLY A 188 -8.74 -1.67 -7.32
N GLY A 189 -8.84 -0.47 -7.89
CA GLY A 189 -8.26 -0.13 -9.20
C GLY A 189 -6.73 -0.33 -9.28
N ALA A 190 -6.00 -0.14 -8.17
CA ALA A 190 -4.58 -0.46 -8.11
C ALA A 190 -4.29 -1.96 -8.29
N MET A 191 -5.10 -2.84 -7.69
CA MET A 191 -4.99 -4.29 -7.89
C MET A 191 -5.34 -4.67 -9.32
N LEU A 192 -6.39 -4.06 -9.90
CA LEU A 192 -6.80 -4.35 -11.28
C LEU A 192 -5.64 -4.11 -12.25
N ARG A 193 -5.01 -2.93 -12.16
CA ARG A 193 -3.84 -2.59 -12.99
C ARG A 193 -2.69 -3.55 -12.76
N PHE A 194 -2.37 -3.82 -11.50
CA PHE A 194 -1.30 -4.76 -11.15
C PHE A 194 -1.55 -6.17 -11.73
N CYS A 195 -2.78 -6.69 -11.66
CA CYS A 195 -3.13 -7.99 -12.22
C CYS A 195 -3.08 -8.04 -13.76
N GLN A 196 -3.11 -6.89 -14.44
CA GLN A 196 -2.96 -6.77 -15.89
C GLN A 196 -1.49 -6.74 -16.32
N GLU A 197 -0.56 -6.45 -15.42
CA GLU A 197 0.89 -6.55 -15.66
C GLU A 197 1.30 -8.03 -15.82
N GLU A 198 2.33 -8.29 -16.64
CA GLU A 198 2.76 -9.67 -16.97
C GLU A 198 3.09 -10.51 -15.71
N ASP A 199 3.68 -9.88 -14.70
CA ASP A 199 4.16 -10.53 -13.48
C ASP A 199 3.25 -10.35 -12.25
N GLY A 200 2.15 -9.59 -12.35
CA GLY A 200 1.35 -9.23 -11.17
C GLY A 200 0.76 -10.43 -10.44
N PHE A 201 0.15 -11.37 -11.19
CA PHE A 201 -0.33 -12.63 -10.62
C PHE A 201 0.80 -13.53 -10.12
N ALA A 202 1.96 -13.53 -10.76
CA ALA A 202 3.11 -14.30 -10.32
C ALA A 202 3.61 -13.78 -8.96
N ALA A 203 3.65 -12.46 -8.77
CA ALA A 203 3.99 -11.83 -7.50
C ALA A 203 3.00 -12.19 -6.38
N LEU A 204 1.68 -12.14 -6.62
CA LEU A 204 0.69 -12.59 -5.63
C LEU A 204 0.84 -14.07 -5.28
N ARG A 205 1.13 -14.92 -6.27
CA ARG A 205 1.36 -16.36 -6.04
C ARG A 205 2.63 -16.63 -5.25
N ARG A 206 3.67 -15.80 -5.36
CA ARG A 206 4.86 -15.86 -4.52
C ARG A 206 4.52 -15.53 -3.06
N MET A 207 3.70 -14.51 -2.82
CA MET A 207 3.23 -14.19 -1.46
C MET A 207 2.40 -15.30 -0.81
N ALA A 208 1.80 -16.18 -1.61
CA ALA A 208 1.03 -17.34 -1.16
C ALA A 208 1.77 -18.67 -1.36
N ALA A 209 3.09 -18.62 -1.58
CA ALA A 209 3.92 -19.81 -1.67
C ALA A 209 4.13 -20.40 -0.26
N VAL A 210 4.33 -21.72 -0.17
CA VAL A 210 4.40 -22.43 1.12
C VAL A 210 5.54 -21.90 2.00
N GLU A 211 6.59 -21.39 1.38
CA GLU A 211 7.75 -20.79 2.06
C GLU A 211 7.45 -19.42 2.67
N SER A 212 6.36 -18.74 2.28
CA SER A 212 6.07 -17.35 2.62
C SER A 212 4.86 -17.19 3.56
N VAL A 213 4.67 -18.14 4.49
CA VAL A 213 3.54 -18.15 5.44
C VAL A 213 3.28 -16.78 6.11
N PRO A 214 4.29 -16.01 6.57
CA PRO A 214 4.04 -14.70 7.19
C PRO A 214 3.35 -13.67 6.29
N LEU A 215 3.44 -13.84 4.96
CA LEU A 215 2.78 -12.97 3.99
C LEU A 215 1.36 -13.40 3.65
N HIS A 216 0.93 -14.60 4.04
CA HIS A 216 -0.35 -15.17 3.60
C HIS A 216 -1.55 -14.32 4.05
N SER A 217 -1.60 -13.88 5.31
CA SER A 217 -2.70 -13.02 5.77
C SER A 217 -2.68 -11.64 5.12
N ILE A 218 -1.50 -11.12 4.76
CA ILE A 218 -1.39 -9.88 4.01
C ILE A 218 -1.90 -10.08 2.58
N ALA A 219 -1.45 -11.11 1.87
CA ALA A 219 -1.91 -11.45 0.53
C ALA A 219 -3.43 -11.63 0.48
N ALA A 220 -3.98 -12.43 1.41
CA ALA A 220 -5.42 -12.63 1.52
C ALA A 220 -6.18 -11.32 1.82
N SER A 221 -5.61 -10.46 2.66
CA SER A 221 -6.18 -9.15 2.96
C SER A 221 -6.20 -8.23 1.73
N LEU A 222 -5.11 -8.19 0.95
CA LEU A 222 -5.04 -7.36 -0.25
C LEU A 222 -6.06 -7.82 -1.30
N VAL A 223 -6.18 -9.14 -1.51
CA VAL A 223 -7.20 -9.71 -2.41
C VAL A 223 -8.60 -9.35 -1.89
N TRP A 224 -8.90 -9.57 -0.61
CA TRP A 224 -10.20 -9.24 -0.02
C TRP A 224 -10.60 -7.78 -0.25
N HIS A 225 -9.70 -6.83 0.01
CA HIS A 225 -9.99 -5.40 -0.20
C HIS A 225 -10.21 -5.10 -1.69
N SER A 226 -9.50 -5.77 -2.59
CA SER A 226 -9.64 -5.56 -4.04
C SER A 226 -10.93 -6.13 -4.64
N LEU A 227 -11.50 -7.19 -4.08
CA LEU A 227 -12.72 -7.84 -4.59
C LEU A 227 -14.00 -7.02 -4.43
N HIS A 228 -13.92 -5.85 -3.77
CA HIS A 228 -15.01 -4.86 -3.82
C HIS A 228 -15.17 -4.25 -5.22
N ASN A 229 -14.15 -4.37 -6.06
CA ASN A 229 -14.20 -3.95 -7.45
C ASN A 229 -14.66 -5.11 -8.35
N PRO A 230 -15.78 -4.99 -9.07
CA PRO A 230 -16.29 -6.07 -9.93
C PRO A 230 -15.33 -6.42 -11.06
N ASP A 231 -14.53 -5.45 -11.55
CA ASP A 231 -13.54 -5.71 -12.59
C ASP A 231 -12.41 -6.60 -12.06
N VAL A 232 -12.01 -6.43 -10.80
CA VAL A 232 -11.04 -7.32 -10.15
C VAL A 232 -11.62 -8.72 -10.02
N VAL A 233 -12.89 -8.85 -9.62
CA VAL A 233 -13.58 -10.15 -9.57
C VAL A 233 -13.51 -10.82 -10.94
N SER A 234 -13.84 -10.10 -12.01
CA SER A 234 -13.81 -10.61 -13.38
C SER A 234 -12.42 -11.06 -13.83
N VAL A 235 -11.36 -10.38 -13.40
CA VAL A 235 -9.97 -10.74 -13.71
C VAL A 235 -9.54 -11.99 -12.92
N PHE A 236 -10.01 -12.14 -11.68
CA PHE A 236 -9.75 -13.32 -10.86
C PHE A 236 -10.51 -14.55 -11.35
N SER A 237 -11.74 -14.34 -11.82
CA SER A 237 -12.69 -15.39 -12.20
C SER A 237 -12.78 -15.68 -13.71
N GLY A 238 -12.12 -14.87 -14.55
CA GLY A 238 -12.20 -14.95 -16.01
C GLY A 238 -11.70 -16.27 -16.60
N THR A 239 -11.53 -16.32 -17.92
CA THR A 239 -11.29 -17.56 -18.71
C THR A 239 -10.12 -18.44 -18.29
N SER A 240 -9.19 -17.93 -17.48
CA SER A 240 -8.07 -18.70 -16.92
C SER A 240 -8.10 -18.86 -15.40
N ALA A 241 -9.18 -18.41 -14.74
CA ALA A 241 -9.44 -18.54 -13.31
C ALA A 241 -8.20 -18.24 -12.44
N ARG A 242 -7.39 -17.25 -12.84
CA ARG A 242 -6.01 -17.07 -12.37
C ARG A 242 -5.92 -16.84 -10.87
N GLY A 243 -7.00 -16.33 -10.27
CA GLY A 243 -7.15 -16.08 -8.84
C GLY A 243 -7.44 -17.34 -8.01
N PHE A 244 -8.08 -18.37 -8.57
CA PHE A 244 -8.45 -19.57 -7.80
C PHE A 244 -7.25 -20.39 -7.31
N PRO A 245 -6.19 -20.62 -8.10
CA PRO A 245 -4.98 -21.25 -7.60
C PRO A 245 -4.33 -20.47 -6.43
N LEU A 246 -4.42 -19.14 -6.45
CA LEU A 246 -3.94 -18.29 -5.36
C LEU A 246 -4.79 -18.49 -4.10
N LEU A 247 -6.11 -18.39 -4.22
CA LEU A 247 -7.05 -18.58 -3.11
C LEU A 247 -6.98 -20.00 -2.53
N GLY A 248 -6.82 -21.02 -3.38
CA GLY A 248 -6.64 -22.41 -2.97
C GLY A 248 -5.41 -22.62 -2.09
N ARG A 249 -4.27 -21.97 -2.43
CA ARG A 249 -3.06 -22.00 -1.57
C ARG A 249 -3.31 -21.32 -0.23
N LEU A 250 -3.98 -20.19 -0.22
CA LEU A 250 -4.28 -19.44 1.01
C LEU A 250 -5.28 -20.19 1.92
N LEU A 251 -6.24 -20.93 1.35
CA LEU A 251 -7.14 -21.83 2.09
C LEU A 251 -6.40 -22.98 2.78
N GLN A 252 -5.28 -23.42 2.23
CA GLN A 252 -4.43 -24.47 2.79
C GLN A 252 -3.35 -23.93 3.74
N SER A 253 -3.33 -22.61 4.00
CA SER A 253 -2.33 -21.99 4.85
C SER A 253 -2.45 -22.43 6.31
N SER A 254 -1.31 -22.56 7.00
CA SER A 254 -1.27 -22.65 8.46
C SER A 254 -1.70 -21.36 9.17
N ASP A 255 -1.68 -20.20 8.48
CA ASP A 255 -2.21 -18.93 8.99
C ASP A 255 -3.74 -18.94 8.90
N LEU A 256 -4.38 -19.02 10.06
CA LEU A 256 -5.83 -18.93 10.20
C LEU A 256 -6.43 -17.71 9.52
N ARG A 257 -5.84 -16.53 9.74
CA ARG A 257 -6.39 -15.28 9.20
C ARG A 257 -6.37 -15.31 7.68
N ALA A 258 -5.32 -15.88 7.09
CA ALA A 258 -5.24 -16.11 5.66
C ALA A 258 -6.35 -17.05 5.17
N ARG A 259 -6.58 -18.17 5.87
CA ARG A 259 -7.66 -19.12 5.53
C ARG A 259 -9.04 -18.47 5.56
N ILE A 260 -9.36 -17.75 6.63
CA ILE A 260 -10.65 -17.06 6.77
C ILE A 260 -10.85 -16.02 5.66
N LEU A 261 -9.84 -15.18 5.42
CA LEU A 261 -9.91 -14.15 4.38
C LEU A 261 -10.02 -14.78 2.98
N ALA A 262 -9.31 -15.88 2.72
CA ALA A 262 -9.42 -16.61 1.46
C ALA A 262 -10.82 -17.21 1.28
N ALA A 263 -11.41 -17.80 2.33
CA ALA A 263 -12.78 -18.31 2.28
C ALA A 263 -13.80 -17.19 2.01
N LEU A 264 -13.62 -16.01 2.61
CA LEU A 264 -14.42 -14.82 2.33
C LEU A 264 -14.25 -14.36 0.88
N CYS A 265 -13.02 -14.36 0.35
CA CYS A 265 -12.74 -14.01 -1.05
C CYS A 265 -13.45 -14.97 -2.02
N VAL A 266 -13.36 -16.29 -1.78
CA VAL A 266 -14.05 -17.30 -2.59
C VAL A 266 -15.57 -17.10 -2.51
N SER A 267 -16.11 -16.91 -1.30
CA SER A 267 -17.54 -16.66 -1.09
C SER A 267 -18.02 -15.40 -1.83
N SER A 268 -17.24 -14.32 -1.81
CA SER A 268 -17.54 -13.09 -2.52
C SER A 268 -17.57 -13.30 -4.04
N THR A 269 -16.58 -14.03 -4.56
CA THR A 269 -16.47 -14.35 -5.99
C THR A 269 -17.65 -15.22 -6.45
N VAL A 270 -18.05 -16.21 -5.66
CA VAL A 270 -19.20 -17.11 -5.95
C VAL A 270 -20.52 -16.36 -6.00
N ARG A 271 -20.70 -15.35 -5.13
CA ARG A 271 -21.91 -14.52 -5.07
C ARG A 271 -22.02 -13.54 -6.25
N HIS A 272 -20.92 -13.25 -6.94
CA HIS A 272 -20.94 -12.35 -8.07
C HIS A 272 -21.55 -13.06 -9.29
N GLU A 273 -22.72 -12.59 -9.71
CA GLU A 273 -23.40 -13.14 -10.90
C GLU A 273 -22.51 -12.99 -12.14
N GLY A 274 -22.48 -14.04 -12.97
CA GLY A 274 -21.67 -14.08 -14.20
C GLY A 274 -20.16 -14.21 -14.01
N ALA A 275 -19.66 -14.23 -12.77
CA ALA A 275 -18.22 -14.35 -12.51
C ALA A 275 -17.68 -15.76 -12.78
N LEU A 276 -18.46 -16.80 -12.47
CA LEU A 276 -18.07 -18.21 -12.57
C LEU A 276 -19.05 -19.00 -13.43
N ASP A 277 -18.54 -19.99 -14.15
CA ASP A 277 -19.37 -21.06 -14.70
C ASP A 277 -19.88 -22.02 -13.60
N GLU A 278 -20.83 -22.89 -13.95
CA GLU A 278 -21.43 -23.81 -12.97
C GLU A 278 -20.41 -24.76 -12.33
N VAL A 279 -19.42 -25.21 -13.09
CA VAL A 279 -18.39 -26.16 -12.63
C VAL A 279 -17.44 -25.48 -11.65
N GLN A 280 -16.93 -24.31 -12.02
CA GLN A 280 -16.07 -23.47 -11.17
C GLN A 280 -16.78 -23.06 -9.88
N ARG A 281 -18.08 -22.76 -9.97
CA ARG A 281 -18.89 -22.46 -8.79
C ARG A 281 -18.98 -23.67 -7.86
N GLU A 282 -19.23 -24.86 -8.39
CA GLU A 282 -19.30 -26.08 -7.58
C GLU A 282 -17.94 -26.42 -6.94
N GLU A 283 -16.83 -26.28 -7.68
CA GLU A 283 -15.48 -26.48 -7.15
C GLU A 283 -15.14 -25.48 -6.04
N ALA A 284 -15.51 -24.21 -6.21
CA ALA A 284 -15.35 -23.17 -5.20
C ALA A 284 -16.15 -23.48 -3.93
N LEU A 285 -17.39 -23.95 -4.06
CA LEU A 285 -18.23 -24.36 -2.93
C LEU A 285 -17.64 -25.58 -2.20
N LYS A 286 -17.17 -26.59 -2.94
CA LYS A 286 -16.47 -27.75 -2.35
C LYS A 286 -15.20 -27.34 -1.59
N ALA A 287 -14.45 -26.37 -2.11
CA ALA A 287 -13.27 -25.85 -1.43
C ALA A 287 -13.62 -25.13 -0.11
N LEU A 288 -14.78 -24.46 -0.04
CA LEU A 288 -15.30 -23.85 1.19
C LEU A 288 -15.74 -24.88 2.23
N GLU A 289 -16.33 -26.00 1.80
CA GLU A 289 -16.72 -27.11 2.69
C GLU A 289 -15.51 -27.77 3.38
N GLY A 290 -14.33 -27.68 2.78
CA GLY A 290 -13.07 -28.20 3.34
C GLY A 290 -12.42 -27.31 4.41
N VAL A 291 -13.00 -26.14 4.72
CA VAL A 291 -12.50 -25.28 5.81
C VAL A 291 -12.88 -25.92 7.15
N PRO A 292 -11.92 -26.19 8.07
CA PRO A 292 -12.20 -26.88 9.33
C PRO A 292 -13.31 -26.20 10.12
N ALA A 293 -14.26 -26.99 10.64
CA ALA A 293 -15.34 -26.51 11.51
C ALA A 293 -14.84 -26.05 12.88
N ASP A 294 -13.61 -26.42 13.24
CA ASP A 294 -13.00 -26.14 14.53
C ASP A 294 -12.39 -24.74 14.54
N LEU A 295 -13.25 -23.73 14.34
CA LEU A 295 -12.94 -22.35 14.66
C LEU A 295 -12.85 -22.25 16.19
N ASP A 296 -11.63 -22.23 16.73
CA ASP A 296 -11.44 -21.96 18.15
C ASP A 296 -12.09 -20.61 18.55
N THR A 297 -12.31 -20.40 19.85
CA THR A 297 -12.98 -19.20 20.36
C THR A 297 -12.25 -17.88 20.04
N ALA A 298 -10.95 -17.93 19.73
CA ALA A 298 -10.20 -16.78 19.23
C ALA A 298 -10.41 -16.57 17.72
N GLU A 299 -10.63 -17.64 16.95
CA GLU A 299 -11.01 -17.59 15.53
C GLU A 299 -12.41 -16.99 15.36
N ASP A 300 -13.34 -17.38 16.24
CA ASP A 300 -14.72 -16.88 16.29
C ASP A 300 -14.78 -15.38 16.67
N GLU A 301 -13.88 -14.95 17.55
CA GLU A 301 -13.69 -13.56 17.95
C GLU A 301 -13.01 -12.72 16.84
N ALA A 302 -12.07 -13.29 16.09
CA ALA A 302 -11.46 -12.63 14.92
C ALA A 302 -12.47 -12.43 13.77
N ILE A 303 -13.34 -13.42 13.54
CA ILE A 303 -14.47 -13.32 12.60
C ILE A 303 -15.44 -12.24 13.09
N ARG A 304 -15.80 -12.22 14.38
CA ARG A 304 -16.68 -11.18 14.96
C ARG A 304 -16.11 -9.77 14.81
N ARG A 305 -14.82 -9.55 15.12
CA ARG A 305 -14.18 -8.24 14.94
C ARG A 305 -14.14 -7.80 13.48
N THR A 306 -13.87 -8.74 12.57
CA THR A 306 -13.86 -8.46 11.13
C THR A 306 -15.28 -8.14 10.62
N ALA A 307 -16.30 -8.85 11.12
CA ALA A 307 -17.71 -8.60 10.80
C ALA A 307 -18.23 -7.25 11.33
N VAL A 308 -17.78 -6.81 12.52
CA VAL A 308 -18.13 -5.49 13.08
C VAL A 308 -17.55 -4.35 12.24
N VAL A 309 -16.29 -4.46 11.81
CA VAL A 309 -15.67 -3.48 10.89
C VAL A 309 -16.40 -3.42 9.54
N LEU A 310 -16.95 -4.53 9.07
CA LEU A 310 -17.77 -4.60 7.86
C LEU A 310 -19.17 -3.95 8.04
N ALA A 311 -19.79 -4.12 9.21
CA ALA A 311 -21.11 -3.56 9.52
C ALA A 311 -21.08 -2.02 9.67
N ASP A 312 -20.04 -1.48 10.30
CA ASP A 312 -19.87 -0.03 10.47
C ASP A 312 -19.61 0.69 9.14
N ARG A 313 -18.93 0.03 8.18
CA ARG A 313 -18.69 0.58 6.83
C ARG A 313 -19.95 0.59 5.95
N ALA A 314 -20.83 -0.40 6.09
CA ALA A 314 -22.12 -0.41 5.39
C ALA A 314 -23.07 0.71 5.89
N HIS A 315 -23.04 1.02 7.20
CA HIS A 315 -23.86 2.09 7.79
C HIS A 315 -23.33 3.49 7.47
N GLY A 316 -22.02 3.66 7.30
CA GLY A 316 -21.42 4.92 6.84
C GLY A 316 -21.77 5.26 5.37
N CYS A 317 -21.96 4.24 4.52
CA CYS A 317 -22.32 4.44 3.11
C CYS A 317 -23.82 4.78 2.92
N LEU A 318 -24.70 4.25 3.77
CA LEU A 318 -26.14 4.53 3.72
C LEU A 318 -26.55 5.90 4.26
N THR A 319 -25.71 6.54 5.10
CA THR A 319 -26.01 7.87 5.66
C THR A 319 -25.52 9.03 4.77
N ALA A 320 -24.59 8.79 3.84
CA ALA A 320 -24.08 9.83 2.93
C ALA A 320 -25.00 10.17 1.75
N ASN A 321 -25.97 9.30 1.41
CA ASN A 321 -26.86 9.47 0.24
C ASN A 321 -28.32 9.84 0.58
N GLY A 322 -28.61 10.26 1.81
CA GLY A 322 -29.97 10.47 2.32
C GLY A 322 -30.27 11.87 2.84
N SER A 323 -29.82 12.96 2.20
CA SER A 323 -30.30 14.31 2.52
C SER A 323 -30.36 15.21 1.28
N LEU A 324 -31.19 14.81 0.32
CA LEU A 324 -31.79 15.72 -0.65
C LEU A 324 -33.29 15.72 -0.39
N ARG A 325 -33.73 16.52 0.57
CA ARG A 325 -35.15 16.82 0.74
C ARG A 325 -35.46 18.17 0.10
N VAL A 326 -36.19 18.04 -0.99
CA VAL A 326 -36.85 19.06 -1.78
C VAL A 326 -37.85 19.83 -0.92
N GLU A 327 -37.69 21.14 -0.82
CA GLU A 327 -38.77 22.11 -0.63
C GLU A 327 -38.56 23.17 -1.72
N GLY A 328 -39.41 23.32 -2.74
CA GLY A 328 -40.86 23.35 -2.67
C GLY A 328 -41.30 24.79 -2.86
N THR A 329 -41.13 25.33 -4.07
CA THR A 329 -41.67 26.62 -4.49
C THR A 329 -43.20 26.60 -4.39
N HIS A 330 -43.78 27.46 -3.53
CA HIS A 330 -45.17 27.86 -3.68
C HIS A 330 -45.35 29.37 -3.45
N ASN A 331 -45.68 30.05 -4.54
CA ASN A 331 -46.37 31.33 -4.55
C ASN A 331 -47.75 31.18 -3.88
N THR A 332 -48.10 32.11 -2.99
CA THR A 332 -49.49 32.51 -2.78
C THR A 332 -49.55 34.03 -2.67
N ALA A 333 -50.16 34.63 -3.69
CA ALA A 333 -50.74 35.95 -3.60
C ALA A 333 -52.04 35.86 -2.79
N VAL A 334 -52.26 36.77 -1.84
CA VAL A 334 -53.58 37.20 -1.43
C VAL A 334 -53.56 38.72 -1.29
N ASP A 335 -54.52 39.32 -1.98
CA ASP A 335 -54.75 40.72 -2.23
C ASP A 335 -55.53 41.39 -1.07
N ARG A 336 -55.38 42.73 -0.99
CA ARG A 336 -56.34 43.76 -0.52
C ARG A 336 -56.61 44.07 0.96
N ASP A 337 -56.34 45.36 1.23
CA ASP A 337 -57.25 46.42 1.71
C ASP A 337 -57.46 46.72 3.21
N THR A 338 -57.34 48.03 3.48
CA THR A 338 -57.88 48.88 4.57
C THR A 338 -57.27 48.69 5.97
N ALA A 339 -56.86 49.73 6.71
CA ALA A 339 -57.15 51.17 6.70
C ALA A 339 -55.94 51.98 7.18
#